data_AF-A0A1H1GQ06-F1
#
_entry.id   AF-A0A1H1GQ06-F1
#
_cell.length_a   1.000
_cell.length_b   1.000
_cell.length_c   1.000
_cell.angle_alpha   90.00
_cell.angle_beta   90.00
_cell.angle_gamma   90.00
#
_symmetry.space_group_name_H-M   'P 1'
#
loop_
_entity.id
_entity.type
_entity.pdbx_description
1 polymer ?
#
loop_
_entity_poly.entity_id
_entity_poly.type
_entity_poly.pdbx_seq_one_letter_code
_entity_poly.pdbx_strand_id
1 'polypeptide(L)'
;MSAASVIGWTALSALIPGAAHLRAGRRRTGFILLGTFIALLLGAAGFVLANLDNVGIVLRDSTLLIVAVLAGVGAVAWFVLVLASYITLKPDRLNHTGQITSGIVVGVLCVLVMAPFVVTANSVLVARDVADSIFAGPRDSTAPPIKDEDPWNGATRMNFLLIGGDAAGNRTGVRTDSMNVASVHVKTGNTVLISLPRNLQHVRFPPGSPLAKQFPNGFHAELPNGGLLNEVWQYAEDHPEIMGAEHQGPRALMDAIGHTLGLKIDYYVLINMYGFAALVDAIGGLKIRVEQDIKWGGLYGTAGTIKAGYRRLSGEEALWYGRSRVGSDDFSRMSRQRCVIGAFVQQATPQVVLANFTKIAQATKKLAQTNVPRDLLEHLAELALKVKDAKITSLQFVPPEYWPGNPDWEKIRRATARALRQSVQSDQRALAANVTASPGATKPSPTATRPTAEASASTPTAPSRNRPTPTRNNQEAKSLNELCGF
;
A
#
# COMPACT_ATOMS: atom_id res chain seq x y z
N MET A 1 -29.63 -13.09 -46.99
CA MET A 1 -28.93 -13.61 -45.79
C MET A 1 -29.99 -14.01 -44.78
N SER A 2 -29.79 -15.07 -43.99
CA SER A 2 -30.71 -15.39 -42.89
C SER A 2 -30.52 -14.39 -41.73
N ALA A 3 -31.50 -14.29 -40.83
CA ALA A 3 -31.40 -13.45 -39.64
C ALA A 3 -30.17 -13.81 -38.78
N ALA A 4 -29.92 -15.12 -38.62
CA ALA A 4 -28.73 -15.63 -37.92
C ALA A 4 -27.42 -15.16 -38.57
N SER A 5 -27.37 -15.10 -39.90
CA SER A 5 -26.19 -14.61 -40.62
C SER A 5 -25.97 -13.10 -40.40
N VAL A 6 -27.04 -12.30 -40.42
CA VAL A 6 -26.95 -10.85 -40.15
C VAL A 6 -26.44 -10.60 -38.73
N ILE A 7 -26.99 -11.32 -37.74
CA ILE A 7 -26.56 -11.25 -36.35
C ILE A 7 -25.08 -11.64 -36.22
N GLY A 8 -24.67 -12.77 -36.80
CA GLY A 8 -23.30 -13.28 -36.68
C GLY A 8 -22.26 -12.33 -37.26
N TRP A 9 -22.50 -11.73 -38.44
CA TRP A 9 -21.57 -10.76 -39.03
C TRP A 9 -21.54 -9.42 -38.29
N THR A 10 -22.68 -9.01 -37.71
CA THR A 10 -22.74 -7.82 -36.84
C THR A 10 -21.94 -8.04 -35.56
N ALA A 11 -22.12 -9.19 -34.91
CA ALA A 11 -21.35 -9.58 -33.73
C ALA A 11 -19.85 -9.70 -34.02
N LEU A 12 -19.47 -10.29 -35.16
CA LEU A 12 -18.07 -10.33 -35.57
C LEU A 12 -17.49 -8.93 -35.78
N SER A 13 -18.29 -7.98 -36.27
CA SER A 13 -17.85 -6.59 -36.47
C SER A 13 -17.61 -5.84 -35.17
N ALA A 14 -18.26 -6.25 -34.08
CA ALA A 14 -17.97 -5.71 -32.75
C ALA A 14 -16.57 -6.12 -32.25
N LEU A 15 -16.08 -7.30 -32.66
CA LEU A 15 -14.74 -7.80 -32.30
C LEU A 15 -13.68 -7.37 -33.31
N ILE A 16 -14.03 -7.37 -34.59
CA ILE A 16 -13.16 -7.06 -35.72
C ILE A 16 -13.86 -5.97 -36.56
N PRO A 17 -13.67 -4.69 -36.21
CA PRO A 17 -14.25 -3.57 -36.94
C PRO A 17 -14.05 -3.69 -38.45
N GLY A 18 -15.15 -3.65 -39.21
CA GLY A 18 -15.15 -3.75 -40.68
C GLY A 18 -15.56 -5.11 -41.26
N ALA A 19 -15.68 -6.18 -40.47
CA ALA A 19 -16.03 -7.51 -40.96
C ALA A 19 -17.37 -7.57 -41.74
N ALA A 20 -18.43 -6.94 -41.23
CA ALA A 20 -19.74 -6.85 -41.90
C ALA A 20 -19.66 -6.03 -43.20
N HIS A 21 -18.86 -4.97 -43.21
CA HIS A 21 -18.66 -4.13 -44.40
C HIS A 21 -17.94 -4.89 -45.51
N LEU A 22 -16.90 -5.65 -45.16
CA LEU A 22 -16.22 -6.54 -46.10
C LEU A 22 -17.17 -7.61 -46.63
N ARG A 23 -17.97 -8.22 -45.75
CA ARG A 23 -18.98 -9.23 -46.14
C ARG A 23 -20.06 -8.69 -47.06
N ALA A 24 -20.48 -7.44 -46.85
CA ALA A 24 -21.46 -6.73 -47.67
C ALA A 24 -20.88 -6.21 -49.00
N GLY A 25 -19.61 -6.48 -49.29
CA GLY A 25 -18.93 -6.04 -50.52
C GLY A 25 -18.39 -4.60 -50.47
N ARG A 26 -18.54 -3.89 -49.36
CA ARG A 26 -18.02 -2.53 -49.16
C ARG A 26 -16.55 -2.56 -48.73
N ARG A 27 -15.67 -2.98 -49.66
CA ARG A 27 -14.24 -3.21 -49.39
C ARG A 27 -13.52 -1.99 -48.82
N ARG A 28 -13.75 -0.79 -49.38
CA ARG A 28 -13.11 0.46 -48.91
C ARG A 28 -13.42 0.74 -47.44
N THR A 29 -14.69 0.78 -47.06
CA THR A 29 -15.11 1.05 -45.67
C THR A 29 -14.65 -0.04 -44.72
N GLY A 30 -14.67 -1.31 -45.16
CA GLY A 30 -14.21 -2.43 -44.34
C GLY A 30 -12.72 -2.35 -44.00
N PHE A 31 -11.87 -2.06 -44.98
CA PHE A 31 -10.43 -1.90 -44.74
C PHE A 31 -10.09 -0.64 -43.95
N ILE A 32 -10.82 0.47 -44.13
CA ILE A 32 -10.62 1.69 -43.33
C ILE A 32 -10.92 1.42 -41.84
N LEU A 33 -12.05 0.77 -41.54
CA LEU A 33 -12.42 0.42 -40.16
C LEU A 33 -11.40 -0.51 -39.51
N LEU A 34 -10.98 -1.56 -40.24
CA LEU A 34 -9.99 -2.51 -39.75
C LEU A 34 -8.61 -1.85 -39.55
N GLY A 35 -8.17 -1.03 -40.51
CA GLY A 35 -6.90 -0.30 -40.42
C GLY A 35 -6.88 0.69 -39.26
N THR A 36 -7.98 1.41 -39.03
CA THR A 36 -8.13 2.32 -37.89
C THR A 36 -8.06 1.55 -36.56
N PHE A 37 -8.74 0.40 -36.47
CA PHE A 37 -8.69 -0.45 -35.28
C PHE A 37 -7.27 -0.95 -34.99
N ILE A 38 -6.55 -1.45 -36.01
CA ILE A 38 -5.16 -1.89 -35.87
C ILE A 38 -4.27 -0.72 -35.45
N ALA A 39 -4.43 0.46 -36.04
CA ALA A 39 -3.66 1.65 -35.67
C ALA A 39 -3.90 2.07 -34.21
N LEU A 40 -5.14 2.02 -33.72
CA LEU A 40 -5.47 2.29 -32.32
C LEU A 40 -4.84 1.26 -31.37
N LEU A 41 -4.86 -0.02 -31.72
CA LEU A 41 -4.20 -1.07 -30.94
C LEU A 41 -2.68 -0.88 -30.89
N LEU A 42 -2.06 -0.55 -32.02
CA LEU A 42 -0.62 -0.26 -32.07
C LEU A 42 -0.27 1.01 -31.30
N GLY A 43 -1.11 2.05 -31.36
CA GLY A 43 -0.94 3.27 -30.57
C GLY A 43 -1.04 3.01 -29.07
N ALA A 44 -2.02 2.21 -28.63
CA ALA A 44 -2.16 1.80 -27.24
C ALA A 44 -0.96 0.96 -26.77
N ALA A 45 -0.51 0.00 -27.58
CA ALA A 45 0.68 -0.79 -27.30
C ALA A 45 1.95 0.09 -27.23
N GLY A 46 2.10 1.03 -28.16
CA GLY A 46 3.20 2.00 -28.18
C GLY A 46 3.21 2.89 -26.93
N PHE A 47 2.03 3.35 -26.48
CA PHE A 47 1.91 4.11 -25.23
C PHE A 47 2.34 3.29 -24.01
N VAL A 48 1.91 2.03 -23.91
CA VAL A 48 2.32 1.14 -22.81
C VAL A 48 3.83 0.91 -22.85
N LEU A 49 4.39 0.60 -24.03
CA LEU A 49 5.82 0.37 -24.20
C LEU A 49 6.67 1.61 -23.87
N ALA A 50 6.19 2.80 -24.22
CA ALA A 50 6.87 4.06 -23.94
C ALA A 50 6.88 4.45 -22.45
N ASN A 51 6.01 3.85 -21.63
CA ASN A 51 5.84 4.20 -20.21
C ASN A 51 6.08 3.02 -19.27
N LEU A 52 6.84 1.99 -19.70
CA LEU A 52 7.14 0.84 -18.85
C LEU A 52 7.90 1.23 -17.56
N ASP A 53 8.70 2.29 -17.62
CA ASP A 53 9.52 2.76 -16.50
C ASP A 53 8.79 3.71 -15.55
N ASN A 54 7.67 4.32 -15.97
CA ASN A 54 6.81 5.20 -15.17
C ASN A 54 5.39 4.61 -15.10
N VAL A 55 5.25 3.59 -14.24
CA VAL A 55 3.94 2.98 -13.95
C VAL A 55 3.01 3.96 -13.21
N GLY A 56 3.58 4.98 -12.56
CA GLY A 56 2.86 6.01 -11.82
C GLY A 56 1.98 6.90 -12.69
N ILE A 57 2.27 7.01 -13.98
CA ILE A 57 1.54 7.86 -14.95
C ILE A 57 0.03 7.56 -14.98
N VAL A 58 -0.37 6.33 -14.65
CA VAL A 58 -1.77 5.89 -14.61
C VAL A 58 -2.54 6.55 -13.46
N LEU A 59 -1.86 6.98 -12.40
CA LEU A 59 -2.47 7.65 -11.25
C LEU A 59 -2.58 9.17 -11.40
N ARG A 60 -1.95 9.73 -12.45
CA ARG A 60 -1.98 11.16 -12.76
C ARG A 60 -3.40 11.60 -13.11
N ASP A 61 -3.79 12.76 -12.59
CA ASP A 61 -5.15 13.30 -12.78
C ASP A 61 -5.55 13.41 -14.26
N SER A 62 -4.66 13.97 -15.08
CA SER A 62 -4.88 14.12 -16.52
C SER A 62 -5.03 12.78 -17.23
N THR A 63 -4.24 11.77 -16.85
CA THR A 63 -4.31 10.43 -17.46
C THR A 63 -5.65 9.78 -17.15
N LEU A 64 -6.09 9.83 -15.88
CA LEU A 64 -7.41 9.31 -15.47
C LEU A 64 -8.54 10.01 -16.25
N LEU A 65 -8.50 11.34 -16.37
CA LEU A 65 -9.49 12.08 -17.15
C LEU A 65 -9.49 11.66 -18.63
N ILE A 66 -8.31 11.58 -19.26
CA ILE A 66 -8.16 11.17 -20.66
C ILE A 66 -8.73 9.76 -20.86
N VAL A 67 -8.41 8.81 -19.98
CA VAL A 67 -8.93 7.43 -20.06
C VAL A 67 -10.45 7.41 -19.92
N ALA A 68 -11.04 8.19 -19.00
CA ALA A 68 -12.48 8.27 -18.85
C ALA A 68 -13.16 8.86 -20.10
N VAL A 69 -12.59 9.91 -20.69
CA VAL A 69 -13.10 10.52 -21.94
C VAL A 69 -12.97 9.56 -23.11
N LEU A 70 -11.80 8.92 -23.28
CA LEU A 70 -11.57 7.92 -24.33
C LEU A 70 -12.51 6.72 -24.19
N ALA A 71 -12.80 6.27 -22.97
CA ALA A 71 -13.79 5.23 -22.74
C ALA A 71 -15.20 5.69 -23.14
N GLY A 72 -15.61 6.91 -22.78
CA GLY A 72 -16.89 7.48 -23.21
C GLY A 72 -17.02 7.60 -24.74
N VAL A 73 -16.00 8.13 -25.41
CA VAL A 73 -15.94 8.22 -26.88
C VAL A 73 -15.94 6.82 -27.51
N GLY A 74 -15.19 5.88 -26.94
CA GLY A 74 -15.13 4.49 -27.35
C GLY A 74 -16.50 3.80 -27.29
N ALA A 75 -17.28 4.03 -26.22
CA ALA A 75 -18.63 3.51 -26.09
C ALA A 75 -19.54 3.96 -27.25
N VAL A 76 -19.53 5.27 -27.56
CA VAL A 76 -20.31 5.84 -28.67
C VAL A 76 -19.80 5.33 -30.01
N ALA A 77 -18.49 5.26 -30.20
CA ALA A 77 -17.88 4.76 -31.44
C ALA A 77 -18.25 3.29 -31.70
N TRP A 78 -18.19 2.43 -30.68
CA TRP A 78 -18.57 1.01 -30.81
C TRP A 78 -20.07 0.84 -31.03
N PHE A 79 -20.91 1.66 -30.39
CA PHE A 79 -22.35 1.69 -30.66
C PHE A 79 -22.62 2.02 -32.14
N VAL A 80 -22.04 3.10 -32.65
CA VAL A 80 -22.19 3.52 -34.05
C VAL A 80 -21.62 2.46 -35.00
N LEU A 81 -20.50 1.83 -34.67
CA LEU A 81 -19.89 0.76 -35.45
C LEU A 81 -20.83 -0.44 -35.59
N VAL A 82 -21.42 -0.91 -34.49
CA VAL A 82 -22.33 -2.06 -34.49
C VAL A 82 -23.60 -1.73 -35.26
N LEU A 83 -24.18 -0.54 -35.04
CA LEU A 83 -25.37 -0.09 -35.75
C LEU A 83 -25.11 0.07 -37.26
N ALA A 84 -24.00 0.69 -37.65
CA ALA A 84 -23.60 0.84 -39.05
C ALA A 84 -23.34 -0.51 -39.73
N SER A 85 -22.74 -1.45 -38.99
CA SER A 85 -22.53 -2.83 -39.45
C SER A 85 -23.85 -3.55 -39.70
N TYR A 86 -24.83 -3.41 -38.79
CA TYR A 86 -26.17 -3.97 -38.95
C TYR A 86 -26.89 -3.38 -40.16
N ILE A 87 -26.93 -2.06 -40.29
CA ILE A 87 -27.57 -1.35 -41.41
C ILE A 87 -26.93 -1.76 -42.75
N THR A 88 -25.60 -1.91 -42.78
CA THR A 88 -24.86 -2.28 -44.00
C THR A 88 -25.23 -3.68 -44.53
N LEU A 89 -25.69 -4.58 -43.66
CA LEU A 89 -26.13 -5.92 -44.03
C LEU A 89 -27.56 -5.99 -44.59
N LYS A 90 -28.26 -4.85 -44.71
CA LYS A 90 -29.60 -4.71 -45.28
C LYS A 90 -30.65 -5.61 -44.62
N PRO A 91 -30.96 -5.38 -43.32
CA PRO A 91 -31.92 -6.18 -42.56
C PRO A 91 -33.36 -6.05 -43.09
N ASP A 92 -33.66 -4.99 -43.83
CA ASP A 92 -34.92 -4.75 -44.56
C ASP A 92 -35.31 -5.90 -45.51
N ARG A 93 -34.33 -6.71 -45.94
CA ARG A 93 -34.56 -7.89 -46.79
C ARG A 93 -35.01 -9.15 -46.03
N LEU A 94 -35.06 -9.10 -44.70
CA LEU A 94 -35.57 -10.18 -43.86
C LEU A 94 -37.11 -10.11 -43.78
N ASN A 95 -37.76 -11.23 -43.44
CA ASN A 95 -39.18 -11.23 -43.09
C ASN A 95 -39.44 -10.47 -41.77
N HIS A 96 -40.68 -10.08 -41.50
CA HIS A 96 -41.05 -9.25 -40.34
C HIS A 96 -40.52 -9.82 -39.01
N THR A 97 -40.67 -11.13 -38.79
CA THR A 97 -40.14 -11.81 -37.60
C THR A 97 -38.61 -11.73 -37.54
N GLY A 98 -37.92 -11.95 -38.66
CA GLY A 98 -36.45 -11.86 -38.72
C GLY A 98 -35.91 -10.44 -38.50
N GLN A 99 -36.65 -9.42 -38.93
CA GLN A 99 -36.32 -8.02 -38.65
C GLN A 99 -36.41 -7.72 -37.15
N ILE A 100 -37.52 -8.08 -36.52
CA ILE A 100 -37.71 -7.88 -35.07
C ILE A 100 -36.64 -8.64 -34.27
N THR A 101 -36.45 -9.93 -34.56
CA THR A 101 -35.49 -10.75 -33.82
C THR A 101 -34.05 -10.23 -33.99
N SER A 102 -33.63 -9.90 -35.21
CA SER A 102 -32.29 -9.35 -35.43
C SER A 102 -32.10 -7.97 -34.82
N GLY A 103 -33.13 -7.11 -34.87
CA GLY A 103 -33.09 -5.78 -34.25
C GLY A 103 -32.95 -5.84 -32.73
N ILE A 104 -33.72 -6.71 -32.06
CA ILE A 104 -33.61 -6.92 -30.60
C ILE A 104 -32.22 -7.44 -30.24
N VAL A 105 -31.72 -8.46 -30.94
CA VAL A 105 -30.41 -9.06 -30.65
C VAL A 105 -29.28 -8.05 -30.86
N VAL A 106 -29.35 -7.24 -31.92
CA VAL A 106 -28.36 -6.18 -32.17
C VAL A 106 -28.48 -5.04 -31.16
N GLY A 107 -29.69 -4.68 -30.74
CA GLY A 107 -29.90 -3.72 -29.65
C GLY A 107 -29.25 -4.18 -28.34
N VAL A 108 -29.42 -5.46 -27.98
CA VAL A 108 -28.72 -6.06 -26.83
C VAL A 108 -27.21 -6.06 -27.04
N LEU A 109 -26.73 -6.41 -28.24
CA LEU A 109 -25.30 -6.37 -28.58
C LEU A 109 -24.72 -4.96 -28.41
N CYS A 110 -25.44 -3.91 -28.84
CA CYS A 110 -25.04 -2.51 -28.66
C CYS A 110 -24.82 -2.17 -27.18
N VAL A 111 -25.73 -2.59 -26.29
CA VAL A 111 -25.56 -2.39 -24.84
C VAL A 111 -24.36 -3.17 -24.31
N LEU A 112 -24.20 -4.44 -24.72
CA LEU A 112 -23.10 -5.31 -24.28
C LEU A 112 -21.73 -4.77 -24.70
N VAL A 113 -21.59 -4.23 -25.91
CA VAL A 113 -20.31 -3.67 -26.36
C VAL A 113 -19.97 -2.34 -25.70
N MET A 114 -20.97 -1.56 -25.28
CA MET A 114 -20.77 -0.32 -24.53
C MET A 114 -20.42 -0.58 -23.06
N ALA A 115 -20.97 -1.64 -22.46
CA ALA A 115 -20.80 -1.96 -21.04
C ALA A 115 -19.34 -1.89 -20.53
N PRO A 116 -18.33 -2.52 -21.16
CA PRO A 116 -16.94 -2.44 -20.66
C PRO A 116 -16.39 -1.01 -20.67
N PHE A 117 -16.76 -0.19 -21.65
CA PHE A 117 -16.34 1.22 -21.71
C PHE A 117 -16.98 2.04 -20.58
N VAL A 118 -18.28 1.86 -20.34
CA VAL A 118 -19.00 2.55 -19.25
C VAL A 118 -18.43 2.14 -17.89
N VAL A 119 -18.19 0.84 -17.68
CA VAL A 119 -17.57 0.33 -16.45
C VAL A 119 -16.17 0.93 -16.27
N THR A 120 -15.37 1.02 -17.34
CA THR A 120 -14.03 1.62 -17.30
C THR A 120 -14.11 3.09 -16.93
N ALA A 121 -14.94 3.89 -17.62
CA ALA A 121 -15.10 5.31 -17.34
C ALA A 121 -15.54 5.55 -15.90
N ASN A 122 -16.55 4.82 -15.42
CA ASN A 122 -17.04 4.95 -14.05
C ASN A 122 -15.97 4.56 -13.02
N SER A 123 -15.25 3.45 -13.25
CA SER A 123 -14.20 3.00 -12.34
C SER A 123 -13.06 4.02 -12.21
N VAL A 124 -12.65 4.62 -13.34
CA VAL A 124 -11.60 5.64 -13.39
C VAL A 124 -12.05 6.96 -12.76
N LEU A 125 -13.31 7.36 -12.95
CA LEU A 125 -13.86 8.55 -12.29
C LEU A 125 -13.99 8.36 -10.78
N VAL A 126 -14.41 7.18 -10.33
CA VAL A 126 -14.41 6.82 -8.90
C VAL A 126 -12.99 6.80 -8.34
N ALA A 127 -12.02 6.28 -9.10
CA ALA A 127 -10.62 6.29 -8.72
C ALA A 127 -10.10 7.71 -8.49
N ARG A 128 -10.38 8.58 -9.44
CA ARG A 128 -10.03 10.00 -9.41
C ARG A 128 -10.65 10.70 -8.21
N ASP A 129 -11.97 10.58 -8.03
CA ASP A 129 -12.70 11.18 -6.91
C ASP A 129 -12.20 10.70 -5.54
N VAL A 130 -11.91 9.40 -5.41
CA VAL A 130 -11.35 8.87 -4.17
C VAL A 130 -9.97 9.46 -3.90
N ALA A 131 -9.09 9.47 -4.89
CA ALA A 131 -7.76 10.02 -4.73
C ALA A 131 -7.81 11.53 -4.45
N ASP A 132 -8.69 12.28 -5.10
CA ASP A 132 -8.89 13.70 -4.79
C ASP A 132 -9.41 13.85 -3.36
N SER A 133 -10.37 13.05 -2.90
CA SER A 133 -10.91 13.15 -1.54
C SER A 133 -9.89 12.82 -0.43
N ILE A 134 -8.98 11.88 -0.66
CA ILE A 134 -7.97 11.47 0.33
C ILE A 134 -6.77 12.42 0.32
N PHE A 135 -6.33 12.85 -0.87
CA PHE A 135 -5.10 13.61 -1.08
C PHE A 135 -5.35 15.11 -1.33
N ALA A 136 -6.58 15.59 -1.09
CA ALA A 136 -6.95 17.02 -1.03
C ALA A 136 -6.53 17.72 0.27
N GLY A 137 -5.81 17.02 1.16
CA GLY A 137 -5.33 17.59 2.42
C GLY A 137 -4.61 18.93 2.22
N PRO A 138 -4.65 19.84 3.21
CA PRO A 138 -3.99 21.13 3.09
C PRO A 138 -2.53 20.92 2.70
N ARG A 139 -2.14 21.43 1.52
CA ARG A 139 -0.73 21.50 1.18
C ARG A 139 -0.07 22.36 2.24
N ASP A 140 0.96 21.85 2.89
CA ASP A 140 1.84 22.69 3.69
C ASP A 140 2.38 23.76 2.74
N SER A 141 1.97 25.01 2.95
CA SER A 141 2.31 26.13 2.05
C SER A 141 3.82 26.39 2.00
N THR A 142 4.57 25.77 2.91
CA THR A 142 6.03 25.79 2.95
C THR A 142 6.69 24.62 2.22
N ALA A 143 5.92 23.63 1.75
CA ALA A 143 6.46 22.51 0.99
C ALA A 143 6.89 22.96 -0.43
N PRO A 144 8.11 22.60 -0.86
CA PRO A 144 8.57 22.91 -2.22
C PRO A 144 7.66 22.25 -3.26
N PRO A 145 7.49 22.88 -4.45
CA PRO A 145 6.72 22.27 -5.53
C PRO A 145 7.34 20.93 -5.95
N ILE A 146 6.49 19.98 -6.31
CA ILE A 146 6.92 18.69 -6.84
C ILE A 146 7.33 18.91 -8.29
N LYS A 147 8.55 18.47 -8.63
CA LYS A 147 9.14 18.57 -9.97
C LYS A 147 9.31 17.17 -10.52
N ASP A 148 8.98 16.95 -11.78
CA ASP A 148 9.04 15.62 -12.39
C ASP A 148 10.48 15.05 -12.39
N GLU A 149 11.50 15.91 -12.56
CA GLU A 149 12.91 15.47 -12.61
C GLU A 149 13.48 15.12 -11.23
N ASP A 150 12.95 15.74 -10.17
CA ASP A 150 13.35 15.52 -8.78
C ASP A 150 12.15 15.67 -7.84
N PRO A 151 11.27 14.67 -7.80
CA PRO A 151 10.04 14.75 -7.00
C PRO A 151 10.32 14.71 -5.50
N TRP A 152 11.55 14.38 -5.11
CA TRP A 152 11.99 14.28 -3.72
C TRP A 152 12.78 15.52 -3.27
N ASN A 153 12.98 16.52 -4.15
CA ASN A 153 13.70 17.77 -3.85
C ASN A 153 15.09 17.51 -3.22
N GLY A 154 15.86 16.59 -3.81
CA GLY A 154 17.21 16.22 -3.38
C GLY A 154 17.25 15.31 -2.15
N ALA A 155 16.10 14.92 -1.60
CA ALA A 155 16.04 14.02 -0.46
C ALA A 155 16.51 12.61 -0.84
N THR A 156 17.39 12.04 -0.01
CA THR A 156 17.85 10.65 -0.17
C THR A 156 16.88 9.66 0.44
N ARG A 157 16.05 10.11 1.39
CA ARG A 157 15.02 9.32 2.06
C ARG A 157 13.75 10.14 2.26
N MET A 158 12.62 9.46 2.20
CA MET A 158 11.31 9.98 2.59
C MET A 158 10.84 9.29 3.87
N ASN A 159 10.33 10.08 4.82
CA ASN A 159 9.87 9.58 6.11
C ASN A 159 8.35 9.74 6.23
N PHE A 160 7.66 8.60 6.19
CA PHE A 160 6.19 8.54 6.32
C PHE A 160 5.81 8.09 7.73
N LEU A 161 5.04 8.91 8.44
CA LEU A 161 4.45 8.56 9.72
C LEU A 161 3.13 7.80 9.50
N LEU A 162 3.14 6.50 9.79
CA LEU A 162 1.99 5.60 9.72
C LEU A 162 1.31 5.55 11.08
N ILE A 163 0.03 5.94 11.12
CA ILE A 163 -0.74 6.10 12.35
C ILE A 163 -1.97 5.21 12.32
N GLY A 164 -2.12 4.38 13.34
CA GLY A 164 -3.36 3.67 13.63
C GLY A 164 -4.14 4.40 14.72
N GLY A 165 -5.30 4.95 14.34
CA GLY A 165 -6.17 5.71 15.25
C GLY A 165 -7.44 4.96 15.64
N ASP A 166 -7.83 5.03 16.91
CA ASP A 166 -9.19 4.67 17.34
C ASP A 166 -10.10 5.91 17.24
N ALA A 167 -10.59 6.16 16.03
CA ALA A 167 -11.45 7.30 15.67
C ALA A 167 -12.86 6.81 15.28
N ALA A 168 -13.40 5.82 15.99
CA ALA A 168 -14.76 5.34 15.75
C ALA A 168 -15.77 6.49 15.91
N GLY A 169 -16.78 6.57 15.02
CA GLY A 169 -17.75 7.68 14.99
C GLY A 169 -18.61 7.88 16.25
N ASN A 170 -18.45 7.02 17.26
CA ASN A 170 -19.07 7.14 18.59
C ASN A 170 -18.13 7.75 19.64
N ARG A 171 -16.97 8.29 19.25
CA ARG A 171 -16.02 8.93 20.15
C ARG A 171 -15.59 10.30 19.62
N THR A 172 -15.49 11.25 20.54
CA THR A 172 -14.80 12.52 20.31
C THR A 172 -13.30 12.30 20.48
N GLY A 173 -12.52 12.74 19.49
CA GLY A 173 -11.05 12.66 19.52
C GLY A 173 -10.44 11.43 18.84
N VAL A 174 -9.14 11.49 18.58
CA VAL A 174 -8.37 10.42 17.93
C VAL A 174 -7.29 9.94 18.89
N ARG A 175 -7.40 8.68 19.36
CA ARG A 175 -6.31 8.06 20.13
C ARG A 175 -5.35 7.33 19.21
N THR A 176 -4.11 7.79 19.14
CA THR A 176 -3.05 7.21 18.31
C THR A 176 -2.37 6.04 19.02
N ASP A 177 -2.84 4.82 18.76
CA ASP A 177 -2.40 3.61 19.47
C ASP A 177 -1.26 2.85 18.77
N SER A 178 -0.99 3.20 17.51
CA SER A 178 0.08 2.67 16.67
C SER A 178 0.75 3.83 15.94
N MET A 179 2.06 3.99 16.11
CA MET A 179 2.85 5.06 15.51
C MET A 179 4.16 4.47 14.99
N ASN A 180 4.29 4.44 13.67
CA ASN A 180 5.45 3.86 12.99
C ASN A 180 5.97 4.84 11.95
N VAL A 181 7.28 5.05 11.90
CA VAL A 181 7.92 5.81 10.81
C VAL A 181 8.50 4.83 9.81
N ALA A 182 8.02 4.89 8.57
CA ALA A 182 8.64 4.22 7.43
C ALA A 182 9.64 5.19 6.78
N SER A 183 10.93 4.97 7.02
CA SER A 183 12.01 5.74 6.37
C SER A 183 12.50 5.01 5.13
N VAL A 184 12.08 5.47 3.96
CA VAL A 184 12.30 4.82 2.66
C VAL A 184 13.43 5.50 1.91
N HIS A 185 14.44 4.75 1.49
CA HIS A 185 15.50 5.27 0.62
C HIS A 185 15.01 5.37 -0.83
N VAL A 186 14.98 6.58 -1.40
CA VAL A 186 14.25 6.86 -2.66
C VAL A 186 14.81 6.13 -3.89
N LYS A 187 16.12 5.83 -3.87
CA LYS A 187 16.78 5.13 -4.98
C LYS A 187 16.62 3.62 -4.94
N THR A 188 16.65 3.03 -3.74
CA THR A 188 16.70 1.57 -3.56
C THR A 188 15.41 0.96 -3.04
N GLY A 189 14.48 1.75 -2.51
CA GLY A 189 13.28 1.26 -1.82
C GLY A 189 13.55 0.71 -0.41
N ASN A 190 14.82 0.61 0.03
CA ASN A 190 15.15 0.07 1.34
C ASN A 190 14.48 0.86 2.45
N THR A 191 13.76 0.15 3.30
CA THR A 191 12.90 0.76 4.30
C THR A 191 13.36 0.37 5.70
N VAL A 192 13.44 1.36 6.58
CA VAL A 192 13.54 1.14 8.03
C VAL A 192 12.20 1.50 8.64
N LEU A 193 11.49 0.51 9.16
CA LEU A 193 10.26 0.67 9.91
C LEU A 193 10.58 0.86 11.39
N ILE A 194 10.40 2.09 11.88
CA ILE A 194 10.74 2.51 13.23
C ILE A 194 9.45 2.61 14.05
N SER A 195 9.22 1.71 14.99
CA SER A 195 8.01 1.68 15.81
C SER A 195 8.24 2.40 17.15
N LEU A 196 7.37 3.36 17.47
CA LEU A 196 7.41 4.07 18.75
C LEU A 196 6.33 3.57 19.71
N PRO A 197 6.65 3.38 21.00
CA PRO A 197 5.68 2.98 21.98
C PRO A 197 4.72 4.13 22.29
N ARG A 198 3.42 3.83 22.36
CA ARG A 198 2.40 4.85 22.63
C ARG A 198 2.54 5.54 23.98
N ASN A 199 3.16 4.84 24.94
CA ASN A 199 3.42 5.30 26.29
C ASN A 199 4.82 5.90 26.46
N LEU A 200 5.50 6.28 25.37
CA LEU A 200 6.72 7.09 25.46
C LEU A 200 6.39 8.40 26.16
N GLN A 201 7.03 8.66 27.29
CA GLN A 201 6.75 9.83 28.13
C GLN A 201 7.65 11.01 27.76
N HIS A 202 7.16 12.22 28.03
CA HIS A 202 7.94 13.46 28.05
C HIS A 202 8.65 13.80 26.73
N VAL A 203 8.03 13.42 25.61
CA VAL A 203 8.56 13.71 24.27
C VAL A 203 8.78 15.20 24.10
N ARG A 204 9.88 15.54 23.42
CA ARG A 204 10.29 16.93 23.16
C ARG A 204 9.93 17.33 21.75
N PHE A 205 9.76 18.64 21.55
CA PHE A 205 9.38 19.21 20.27
C PHE A 205 10.53 20.00 19.63
N PRO A 206 10.53 20.19 18.30
CA PRO A 206 11.53 21.00 17.61
C PRO A 206 11.60 22.42 18.19
N PRO A 207 12.81 22.98 18.42
CA PRO A 207 12.94 24.36 18.87
C PRO A 207 12.18 25.33 17.96
N GLY A 208 11.43 26.25 18.57
CA GLY A 208 10.60 27.22 17.85
C GLY A 208 9.19 26.76 17.49
N SER A 209 8.86 25.46 17.60
CA SER A 209 7.48 25.01 17.44
C SER A 209 6.58 25.52 18.57
N PRO A 210 5.24 25.63 18.36
CA PRO A 210 4.34 26.10 19.40
C PRO A 210 4.40 25.24 20.68
N LEU A 211 4.44 23.91 20.52
CA LEU A 211 4.54 22.99 21.64
C LEU A 211 5.91 23.00 22.33
N ALA A 212 7.00 23.38 21.65
CA ALA A 212 8.28 23.58 22.32
C ALA A 212 8.27 24.80 23.25
N LYS A 213 7.50 25.85 22.91
CA LYS A 213 7.30 27.02 23.76
C LYS A 213 6.42 26.70 24.96
N GLN A 214 5.36 25.92 24.74
CA GLN A 214 4.44 25.48 25.79
C GLN A 214 5.09 24.47 26.75
N PHE A 215 5.90 23.55 26.23
CA PHE A 215 6.51 22.44 26.96
C PHE A 215 8.04 22.43 26.80
N PRO A 216 8.76 23.42 27.37
CA PRO A 216 10.21 23.56 27.17
C PRO A 216 11.02 22.37 27.67
N ASN A 217 10.51 21.64 28.67
CA ASN A 217 11.18 20.49 29.27
C ASN A 217 10.69 19.14 28.72
N GLY A 218 9.75 19.15 27.78
CA GLY A 218 9.06 17.96 27.28
C GLY A 218 7.58 17.94 27.67
N PHE A 219 6.79 17.24 26.87
CA PHE A 219 5.34 17.18 26.99
C PHE A 219 4.93 16.67 28.39
N HIS A 220 4.23 17.52 29.15
CA HIS A 220 3.84 17.28 30.53
C HIS A 220 4.95 16.66 31.41
N ALA A 221 6.18 17.19 31.30
CA ALA A 221 7.33 16.73 32.08
C ALA A 221 7.13 16.82 33.61
N GLU A 222 6.18 17.64 34.06
CA GLU A 222 5.78 17.78 35.44
C GLU A 222 4.96 16.60 35.99
N LEU A 223 4.40 15.75 35.12
CA LEU A 223 3.54 14.63 35.53
C LEU A 223 4.35 13.33 35.64
N PRO A 224 4.53 12.73 36.83
CA PRO A 224 5.38 11.54 37.01
C PRO A 224 5.01 10.31 36.18
N ASN A 225 3.75 10.22 35.74
CA ASN A 225 3.23 9.14 34.89
C ASN A 225 2.44 9.68 33.68
N GLY A 226 2.66 10.95 33.32
CA GLY A 226 1.93 11.64 32.25
C GLY A 226 2.79 11.95 31.03
N GLY A 227 2.23 12.73 30.11
CA GLY A 227 2.97 13.18 28.92
C GLY A 227 3.19 12.07 27.91
N LEU A 228 2.18 11.21 27.70
CA LEU A 228 2.28 10.08 26.79
C LEU A 228 2.26 10.56 25.34
N LEU A 229 3.09 9.96 24.48
CA LEU A 229 3.12 10.27 23.06
C LEU A 229 1.74 10.16 22.38
N ASN A 230 0.89 9.22 22.80
CA ASN A 230 -0.46 9.08 22.24
C ASN A 230 -1.45 10.18 22.64
N GLU A 231 -1.09 11.07 23.55
CA GLU A 231 -1.91 12.19 24.01
C GLU A 231 -1.60 13.48 23.23
N VAL A 232 -0.41 13.56 22.61
CA VAL A 232 0.06 14.74 21.86
C VAL A 232 -0.92 15.15 20.76
N TRP A 233 -1.50 14.19 20.05
CA TRP A 233 -2.49 14.47 19.01
C TRP A 233 -3.70 15.19 19.60
N GLN A 234 -4.32 14.60 20.63
CA GLN A 234 -5.52 15.12 21.24
C GLN A 234 -5.27 16.49 21.87
N TYR A 235 -4.12 16.66 22.53
CA TYR A 235 -3.73 17.96 23.10
C TYR A 235 -3.71 19.06 22.04
N ALA A 236 -3.12 18.80 20.87
CA ALA A 236 -3.05 19.79 19.79
C ALA A 236 -4.40 20.07 19.11
N GLU A 237 -5.31 19.09 19.06
CA GLU A 237 -6.69 19.31 18.61
C GLU A 237 -7.50 20.14 19.62
N ASP A 238 -7.26 19.95 20.92
CA ASP A 238 -7.98 20.65 21.98
C ASP A 238 -7.47 22.08 22.22
N HIS A 239 -6.30 22.44 21.68
CA HIS A 239 -5.65 23.75 21.88
C HIS A 239 -5.25 24.45 20.56
N PRO A 240 -6.21 24.75 19.67
CA PRO A 240 -5.92 25.45 18.41
C PRO A 240 -5.32 26.85 18.63
N GLU A 241 -5.58 27.50 19.77
CA GLU A 241 -4.99 28.78 20.17
C GLU A 241 -3.48 28.69 20.41
N ILE A 242 -2.99 27.54 20.88
CA ILE A 242 -1.55 27.28 21.02
C ILE A 242 -0.98 26.94 19.65
N MET A 243 -1.66 26.08 18.90
CA MET A 243 -1.17 25.59 17.61
C MET A 243 -1.25 26.64 16.49
N GLY A 244 -2.07 27.67 16.65
CA GLY A 244 -2.32 28.73 15.66
C GLY A 244 -3.31 28.35 14.56
N ALA A 245 -3.88 27.15 14.61
CA ALA A 245 -4.89 26.64 13.67
C ALA A 245 -5.60 25.41 14.25
N GLU A 246 -6.77 25.06 13.70
CA GLU A 246 -7.45 23.80 13.97
C GLU A 246 -6.78 22.62 13.26
N HIS A 247 -7.11 21.39 13.67
CA HIS A 247 -6.66 20.14 13.04
C HIS A 247 -5.13 19.94 13.02
N GLN A 248 -4.46 20.36 14.09
CA GLN A 248 -2.98 20.34 14.21
C GLN A 248 -2.45 19.10 14.94
N GLY A 249 -3.31 18.15 15.31
CA GLY A 249 -2.93 16.84 15.87
C GLY A 249 -1.87 16.09 15.06
N PRO A 250 -2.03 15.94 13.73
CA PRO A 250 -1.00 15.30 12.90
C PRO A 250 0.32 16.05 12.94
N ARG A 251 0.30 17.39 12.86
CA ARG A 251 1.52 18.21 12.84
C ARG A 251 2.28 18.10 14.16
N ALA A 252 1.59 18.22 15.28
CA ALA A 252 2.16 18.05 16.61
C ALA A 252 2.86 16.70 16.78
N LEU A 253 2.22 15.64 16.27
CA LEU A 253 2.77 14.29 16.35
C LEU A 253 3.98 14.08 15.43
N MET A 254 3.93 14.61 14.20
CA MET A 254 5.07 14.63 13.28
C MET A 254 6.28 15.34 13.90
N ASP A 255 6.05 16.50 14.53
CA ASP A 255 7.09 17.28 15.20
C ASP A 255 7.69 16.51 16.40
N ALA A 256 6.86 15.94 17.28
CA ALA A 256 7.31 15.17 18.43
C ALA A 256 8.13 13.93 18.03
N ILE A 257 7.63 13.15 17.07
CA ILE A 257 8.28 11.92 16.61
C ILE A 257 9.54 12.26 15.80
N GLY A 258 9.46 13.24 14.90
CA GLY A 258 10.60 13.70 14.13
C GLY A 258 11.74 14.18 15.02
N HIS A 259 11.42 15.00 16.02
CA HIS A 259 12.40 15.44 17.00
C HIS A 259 12.94 14.28 17.84
N THR A 260 12.10 13.36 18.30
CA THR A 260 12.52 12.17 19.06
C THR A 260 13.55 11.34 18.27
N LEU A 261 13.30 11.12 16.97
CA LEU A 261 14.14 10.28 16.12
C LEU A 261 15.33 11.03 15.49
N GLY A 262 15.31 12.36 15.49
CA GLY A 262 16.26 13.18 14.74
C GLY A 262 16.01 13.13 13.23
N LEU A 263 14.75 13.01 12.81
CA LEU A 263 14.32 12.93 11.42
C LEU A 263 13.32 14.05 11.10
N LYS A 264 13.31 14.51 9.86
CA LYS A 264 12.19 15.28 9.32
C LYS A 264 11.11 14.30 8.88
N ILE A 265 9.91 14.37 9.44
CA ILE A 265 8.77 13.61 8.95
C ILE A 265 8.17 14.39 7.78
N ASP A 266 8.08 13.76 6.61
CA ASP A 266 7.63 14.44 5.39
C ASP A 266 6.12 14.38 5.27
N TYR A 267 5.55 13.19 5.49
CA TYR A 267 4.11 12.96 5.38
C TYR A 267 3.60 12.03 6.47
N TYR A 268 2.30 12.09 6.74
CA TYR A 268 1.61 11.12 7.59
C TYR A 268 0.50 10.42 6.82
N VAL A 269 0.18 9.21 7.25
CA VAL A 269 -1.01 8.46 6.84
C VAL A 269 -1.67 7.94 8.11
N LEU A 270 -2.84 8.47 8.42
CA LEU A 270 -3.72 7.97 9.48
C LEU A 270 -4.72 7.00 8.86
N ILE A 271 -4.89 5.83 9.46
CA ILE A 271 -5.97 4.90 9.14
C ILE A 271 -6.70 4.54 10.43
N ASN A 272 -8.03 4.60 10.40
CA ASN A 272 -8.84 4.14 11.53
C ASN A 272 -9.05 2.62 11.50
N MET A 273 -9.54 2.07 12.60
CA MET A 273 -9.67 0.61 12.76
C MET A 273 -10.57 -0.05 11.71
N TYR A 274 -11.68 0.58 11.35
CA TYR A 274 -12.58 0.06 10.32
C TYR A 274 -11.94 0.10 8.93
N GLY A 275 -11.21 1.18 8.64
CA GLY A 275 -10.47 1.35 7.39
C GLY A 275 -9.39 0.30 7.24
N PHE A 276 -8.65 0.04 8.32
CA PHE A 276 -7.65 -1.01 8.34
C PHE A 276 -8.26 -2.40 8.06
N ALA A 277 -9.35 -2.77 8.75
CA ALA A 277 -10.01 -4.05 8.55
C ALA A 277 -10.53 -4.19 7.10
N ALA A 278 -11.24 -3.18 6.59
CA ALA A 278 -11.75 -3.18 5.23
C ALA A 278 -10.63 -3.25 4.17
N LEU A 279 -9.50 -2.58 4.41
CA LEU A 279 -8.34 -2.61 3.52
C LEU A 279 -7.70 -4.00 3.48
N VAL A 280 -7.60 -4.66 4.63
CA VAL A 280 -7.13 -6.05 4.72
C VAL A 280 -8.05 -6.98 3.94
N ASP A 281 -9.37 -6.88 4.13
CA ASP A 281 -10.33 -7.71 3.40
C ASP A 281 -10.32 -7.42 1.89
N ALA A 282 -10.06 -6.17 1.49
CA ALA A 282 -9.96 -5.79 0.08
C ALA A 282 -8.79 -6.46 -0.63
N ILE A 283 -7.65 -6.68 0.03
CA ILE A 283 -6.52 -7.47 -0.52
C ILE A 283 -6.70 -8.98 -0.30
N GLY A 284 -7.84 -9.38 0.28
CA GLY A 284 -8.23 -10.76 0.52
C GLY A 284 -7.80 -11.33 1.87
N GLY A 285 -7.36 -10.54 2.83
CA GLY A 285 -6.85 -11.00 4.13
C GLY A 285 -5.32 -11.13 4.18
N LEU A 286 -4.77 -11.25 5.39
CA LEU A 286 -3.32 -11.31 5.63
C LEU A 286 -2.84 -12.70 6.00
N LYS A 287 -1.94 -13.28 5.20
CA LYS A 287 -1.15 -14.45 5.60
C LYS A 287 -0.11 -14.06 6.67
N ILE A 288 -0.23 -14.60 7.87
CA ILE A 288 0.68 -14.35 9.01
C ILE A 288 0.97 -15.65 9.75
N ARG A 289 2.22 -15.81 10.21
CA ARG A 289 2.59 -16.86 11.18
C ARG A 289 2.24 -16.41 12.59
N VAL A 290 1.20 -17.01 13.17
CA VAL A 290 0.77 -16.75 14.54
C VAL A 290 1.58 -17.66 15.48
N GLU A 291 2.46 -17.09 16.29
CA GLU A 291 3.39 -17.89 17.13
C GLU A 291 2.68 -18.62 18.27
N GLN A 292 1.62 -18.02 18.82
CA GLN A 292 0.85 -18.55 19.94
C GLN A 292 -0.61 -18.13 19.83
N ASP A 293 -1.51 -18.86 20.48
CA ASP A 293 -2.94 -18.54 20.52
C ASP A 293 -3.17 -17.12 21.05
N ILE A 294 -3.84 -16.27 20.26
CA ILE A 294 -4.17 -14.89 20.62
C ILE A 294 -5.66 -14.82 20.97
N LYS A 295 -5.95 -14.77 22.26
CA LYS A 295 -7.30 -14.51 22.79
C LYS A 295 -7.65 -13.04 22.60
N TRP A 296 -8.92 -12.73 22.35
CA TRP A 296 -9.43 -11.36 22.30
C TRP A 296 -10.87 -11.31 22.86
N GLY A 297 -11.38 -10.13 23.22
CA GLY A 297 -12.71 -9.98 23.85
C GLY A 297 -12.78 -9.06 25.07
N GLY A 298 -11.64 -8.59 25.58
CA GLY A 298 -11.61 -7.58 26.64
C GLY A 298 -11.88 -8.12 28.04
N LEU A 299 -12.37 -7.25 28.93
CA LEU A 299 -12.48 -7.48 30.38
C LEU A 299 -13.54 -8.53 30.77
N TYR A 300 -14.53 -8.79 29.90
CA TYR A 300 -15.69 -9.64 30.18
C TYR A 300 -15.57 -11.07 29.65
N GLY A 301 -14.40 -11.46 29.12
CA GLY A 301 -14.14 -12.82 28.66
C GLY A 301 -13.43 -12.88 27.31
N THR A 302 -13.11 -14.10 26.88
CA THR A 302 -12.57 -14.35 25.53
C THR A 302 -13.73 -14.43 24.53
N ALA A 303 -13.91 -13.37 23.73
CA ALA A 303 -14.85 -13.33 22.61
C ALA A 303 -14.38 -14.21 21.44
N GLY A 304 -13.08 -14.42 21.30
CA GLY A 304 -12.53 -15.32 20.28
C GLY A 304 -11.04 -15.62 20.49
N THR A 305 -10.52 -16.60 19.75
CA THR A 305 -9.10 -16.95 19.77
C THR A 305 -8.59 -17.15 18.35
N ILE A 306 -7.56 -16.38 17.98
CA ILE A 306 -6.78 -16.62 16.78
C ILE A 306 -5.77 -17.71 17.10
N LYS A 307 -5.94 -18.88 16.49
CA LYS A 307 -5.10 -20.05 16.76
C LYS A 307 -3.69 -19.90 16.18
N ALA A 308 -2.71 -20.45 16.88
CA ALA A 308 -1.34 -20.55 16.40
C ALA A 308 -1.23 -21.26 15.04
N GLY A 309 -0.11 -21.01 14.35
CA GLY A 309 0.23 -21.55 13.04
C GLY A 309 0.18 -20.51 11.92
N TYR A 310 0.41 -20.96 10.67
CA TYR A 310 0.23 -20.13 9.48
C TYR A 310 -1.27 -19.93 9.24
N ARG A 311 -1.72 -18.68 9.27
CA ARG A 311 -3.12 -18.32 9.15
C ARG A 311 -3.29 -17.26 8.09
N ARG A 312 -4.45 -17.28 7.42
CA ARG A 312 -4.94 -16.15 6.62
C ARG A 312 -5.98 -15.43 7.48
N LEU A 313 -5.61 -14.28 8.01
CA LEU A 313 -6.45 -13.48 8.89
C LEU A 313 -7.37 -12.58 8.05
N SER A 314 -8.67 -12.57 8.36
CA SER A 314 -9.59 -11.53 7.87
C SER A 314 -9.23 -10.15 8.41
N GLY A 315 -9.89 -9.10 7.95
CA GLY A 315 -9.72 -7.74 8.45
C GLY A 315 -9.98 -7.63 9.95
N GLU A 316 -11.04 -8.28 10.43
CA GLU A 316 -11.36 -8.35 11.86
C GLU A 316 -10.29 -9.12 12.65
N GLU A 317 -9.87 -10.29 12.17
CA GLU A 317 -8.84 -11.09 12.84
C GLU A 317 -7.49 -10.37 12.86
N ALA A 318 -7.10 -9.73 11.76
CA ALA A 318 -5.88 -8.93 11.68
C ALA A 318 -5.92 -7.74 12.65
N LEU A 319 -7.07 -7.08 12.77
CA LEU A 319 -7.28 -6.00 13.73
C LEU A 319 -7.13 -6.51 15.16
N TRP A 320 -7.76 -7.64 15.51
CA TRP A 320 -7.62 -8.24 16.84
C TRP A 320 -6.22 -8.75 17.13
N TYR A 321 -5.55 -9.31 16.12
CA TYR A 321 -4.16 -9.73 16.21
C TYR A 321 -3.24 -8.56 16.60
N GLY A 322 -3.43 -7.39 15.99
CA GLY A 322 -2.67 -6.16 16.29
C GLY A 322 -3.13 -5.39 17.53
N ARG A 323 -4.30 -5.69 18.11
CA ARG A 323 -4.89 -4.95 19.24
C ARG A 323 -4.88 -5.70 20.57
N SER A 324 -5.02 -7.02 20.56
CA SER A 324 -5.26 -7.77 21.80
C SER A 324 -4.12 -7.62 22.79
N ARG A 325 -4.45 -7.36 24.05
CA ARG A 325 -3.54 -7.35 25.21
C ARG A 325 -3.83 -8.50 26.18
N VAL A 326 -4.76 -9.40 25.85
CA VAL A 326 -5.10 -10.53 26.73
C VAL A 326 -3.85 -11.42 26.87
N GLY A 327 -3.30 -11.50 28.07
CA GLY A 327 -2.07 -12.26 28.35
C GLY A 327 -0.81 -11.73 27.67
N SER A 328 -0.76 -10.45 27.28
CA SER A 328 0.41 -9.85 26.61
C SER A 328 0.59 -8.37 26.95
N ASP A 329 1.82 -7.88 26.83
CA ASP A 329 2.18 -6.46 27.06
C ASP A 329 2.07 -5.61 25.78
N ASP A 330 2.29 -4.30 25.92
CA ASP A 330 2.20 -3.35 24.81
C ASP A 330 3.29 -3.58 23.74
N PHE A 331 4.44 -4.13 24.14
CA PHE A 331 5.56 -4.41 23.24
C PHE A 331 5.29 -5.64 22.36
N SER A 332 4.66 -6.67 22.91
CA SER A 332 4.16 -7.82 22.17
C SER A 332 3.08 -7.39 21.16
N ARG A 333 2.30 -6.36 21.49
CA ARG A 333 1.34 -5.75 20.57
C ARG A 333 2.05 -4.99 19.44
N MET A 334 3.05 -4.16 19.75
CA MET A 334 3.87 -3.48 18.73
C MET A 334 4.54 -4.46 17.76
N SER A 335 5.10 -5.55 18.28
CA SER A 335 5.73 -6.58 17.44
C SER A 335 4.74 -7.20 16.44
N ARG A 336 3.49 -7.45 16.87
CA ARG A 336 2.42 -7.95 15.99
C ARG A 336 1.96 -6.91 14.97
N GLN A 337 1.82 -5.66 15.37
CA GLN A 337 1.48 -4.55 14.46
C GLN A 337 2.52 -4.39 13.34
N ARG A 338 3.80 -4.53 13.67
CA ARG A 338 4.88 -4.60 12.68
C ARG A 338 4.69 -5.76 11.70
N CYS A 339 4.40 -6.96 12.18
CA CYS A 339 4.19 -8.11 11.29
C CYS A 339 2.96 -7.94 10.40
N VAL A 340 1.91 -7.29 10.91
CA VAL A 340 0.74 -6.90 10.11
C VAL A 340 1.13 -5.94 8.98
N ILE A 341 1.90 -4.88 9.27
CA ILE A 341 2.37 -3.93 8.25
C ILE A 341 3.21 -4.66 7.19
N GLY A 342 4.12 -5.52 7.62
CA GLY A 342 4.93 -6.32 6.72
C GLY A 342 4.15 -7.26 5.81
N ALA A 343 3.24 -8.04 6.40
CA ALA A 343 2.36 -8.93 5.65
C ALA A 343 1.52 -8.17 4.62
N PHE A 344 1.06 -6.97 4.99
CA PHE A 344 0.31 -6.10 4.11
C PHE A 344 1.16 -5.66 2.91
N VAL A 345 2.36 -5.13 3.14
CA VAL A 345 3.26 -4.67 2.07
C VAL A 345 3.61 -5.81 1.10
N GLN A 346 3.88 -7.01 1.60
CA GLN A 346 4.20 -8.15 0.75
C GLN A 346 3.01 -8.61 -0.12
N GLN A 347 1.79 -8.59 0.43
CA GLN A 347 0.59 -9.08 -0.25
C GLN A 347 -0.10 -8.03 -1.11
N ALA A 348 0.16 -6.73 -0.89
CA ALA A 348 -0.33 -5.62 -1.71
C ALA A 348 0.42 -5.51 -3.04
N THR A 349 0.43 -6.57 -3.85
CA THR A 349 1.08 -6.54 -5.18
C THR A 349 0.31 -5.63 -6.14
N PRO A 350 0.95 -5.08 -7.18
CA PRO A 350 0.27 -4.24 -8.17
C PRO A 350 -0.98 -4.91 -8.77
N GLN A 351 -0.92 -6.22 -9.01
CA GLN A 351 -2.03 -7.01 -9.52
C GLN A 351 -3.18 -7.09 -8.51
N VAL A 352 -2.88 -7.32 -7.22
CA VAL A 352 -3.88 -7.38 -6.16
C VAL A 352 -4.54 -6.01 -5.96
N VAL A 353 -3.74 -4.95 -5.95
CA VAL A 353 -4.21 -3.57 -5.79
C VAL A 353 -5.09 -3.17 -6.97
N LEU A 354 -4.67 -3.45 -8.20
CA LEU A 354 -5.44 -3.15 -9.40
C LEU A 354 -6.76 -3.93 -9.44
N ALA A 355 -6.72 -5.23 -9.15
CA ALA A 355 -7.91 -6.08 -9.16
C ALA A 355 -8.94 -5.69 -8.09
N ASN A 356 -8.49 -5.10 -6.97
CA ASN A 356 -9.36 -4.71 -5.86
C ASN A 356 -9.44 -3.19 -5.67
N PHE A 357 -9.05 -2.43 -6.69
CA PHE A 357 -8.90 -0.97 -6.59
C PHE A 357 -10.16 -0.31 -6.04
N THR A 358 -11.34 -0.65 -6.58
CA THR A 358 -12.62 -0.07 -6.12
C THR A 358 -12.89 -0.34 -4.64
N LYS A 359 -12.57 -1.54 -4.14
CA LYS A 359 -12.76 -1.89 -2.72
C LYS A 359 -11.77 -1.14 -1.82
N ILE A 360 -10.50 -1.08 -2.24
CA ILE A 360 -9.44 -0.33 -1.55
C ILE A 360 -9.82 1.16 -1.47
N ALA A 361 -10.25 1.72 -2.60
CA ALA A 361 -10.66 3.10 -2.73
C ALA A 361 -11.85 3.42 -1.81
N GLN A 362 -12.89 2.57 -1.78
CA GLN A 362 -14.02 2.72 -0.86
C GLN A 362 -13.62 2.58 0.60
N ALA A 363 -12.74 1.63 0.93
CA ALA A 363 -12.23 1.44 2.29
C ALA A 363 -11.43 2.66 2.78
N THR A 364 -10.74 3.36 1.88
CA THR A 364 -9.84 4.46 2.25
C THR A 364 -10.56 5.81 2.31
N LYS A 365 -11.56 6.06 1.45
CA LYS A 365 -12.24 7.36 1.26
C LYS A 365 -12.74 8.04 2.56
N LYS A 366 -13.23 7.28 3.53
CA LYS A 366 -13.78 7.84 4.80
C LYS A 366 -12.96 7.50 6.04
N LEU A 367 -11.93 6.68 5.88
CA LEU A 367 -11.28 5.97 6.98
C LEU A 367 -9.77 6.20 7.01
N ALA A 368 -9.23 6.96 6.05
CA ALA A 368 -7.85 7.43 6.04
C ALA A 368 -7.77 8.96 5.92
N GLN A 369 -6.68 9.52 6.46
CA GLN A 369 -6.32 10.93 6.33
C GLN A 369 -4.82 11.05 6.06
N THR A 370 -4.42 12.03 5.25
CA THR A 370 -3.02 12.24 4.90
C THR A 370 -2.76 13.67 4.43
N ASN A 371 -1.52 14.14 4.58
CA ASN A 371 -1.01 15.36 3.94
C ASN A 371 -0.15 15.05 2.70
N VAL A 372 -0.12 13.80 2.21
CA VAL A 372 0.49 13.49 0.92
C VAL A 372 -0.27 14.25 -0.17
N PRO A 373 0.42 15.06 -0.99
CA PRO A 373 -0.25 15.84 -2.00
C PRO A 373 -0.56 14.96 -3.24
N ARG A 374 -1.67 15.26 -3.92
CA ARG A 374 -2.20 14.47 -5.05
C ARG A 374 -1.20 14.23 -6.18
N ASP A 375 -0.37 15.21 -6.49
CA ASP A 375 0.68 15.17 -7.50
C ASP A 375 1.86 14.25 -7.14
N LEU A 376 2.08 13.96 -5.85
CA LEU A 376 3.14 13.03 -5.44
C LEU A 376 2.78 11.56 -5.70
N LEU A 377 1.51 11.24 -5.97
CA LEU A 377 1.05 9.86 -6.09
C LEU A 377 1.69 9.09 -7.24
N GLU A 378 1.93 9.77 -8.37
CA GLU A 378 2.65 9.21 -9.51
C GLU A 378 4.03 8.69 -9.06
N HIS A 379 4.80 9.53 -8.38
CA HIS A 379 6.13 9.18 -7.88
C HIS A 379 6.11 8.21 -6.68
N LEU A 380 5.06 8.25 -5.86
CA LEU A 380 4.88 7.30 -4.76
C LEU A 380 4.58 5.89 -5.27
N ALA A 381 3.87 5.74 -6.39
CA ALA A 381 3.63 4.42 -6.97
C ALA A 381 4.94 3.77 -7.43
N GLU A 382 5.82 4.54 -8.08
CA GLU A 382 7.17 4.07 -8.43
C GLU A 382 7.99 3.71 -7.19
N LEU A 383 7.94 4.55 -6.15
CA LEU A 383 8.63 4.26 -4.89
C LEU A 383 8.08 3.01 -4.22
N ALA A 384 6.76 2.81 -4.23
CA ALA A 384 6.10 1.64 -3.66
C ALA A 384 6.50 0.34 -4.40
N LEU A 385 6.65 0.40 -5.73
CA LEU A 385 7.19 -0.72 -6.52
C LEU A 385 8.62 -1.05 -6.10
N LYS A 386 9.49 -0.05 -5.88
CA LYS A 386 10.85 -0.29 -5.37
C LYS A 386 10.82 -0.90 -3.97
N VAL A 387 9.98 -0.39 -3.07
CA VAL A 387 9.83 -0.89 -1.69
C VAL A 387 9.43 -2.36 -1.65
N LYS A 388 8.53 -2.78 -2.57
CA LYS A 388 8.05 -4.16 -2.66
C LYS A 388 9.19 -5.17 -2.79
N ASP A 389 10.18 -4.86 -3.62
CA ASP A 389 11.30 -5.75 -3.92
C ASP A 389 12.54 -5.48 -3.04
N ALA A 390 12.48 -4.43 -2.23
CA ALA A 390 13.57 -3.98 -1.38
C ALA A 390 13.54 -4.58 0.03
N LYS A 391 14.65 -4.38 0.76
CA LYS A 391 14.78 -4.84 2.14
C LYS A 391 13.99 -3.95 3.09
N ILE A 392 13.12 -4.56 3.89
CA ILE A 392 12.44 -3.90 5.01
C ILE A 392 13.08 -4.38 6.31
N THR A 393 13.70 -3.45 7.01
CA THR A 393 14.26 -3.66 8.35
C THR A 393 13.40 -2.98 9.41
N SER A 394 13.44 -3.48 10.64
CA SER A 394 12.67 -2.90 11.74
C SER A 394 13.52 -2.51 12.92
N LEU A 395 13.23 -1.32 13.48
CA LEU A 395 13.75 -0.80 14.74
C LEU A 395 12.58 -0.58 15.70
N GLN A 396 12.69 -1.06 16.94
CA GLN A 396 11.68 -0.83 17.99
C GLN A 396 12.36 -0.34 19.27
N PHE A 397 11.72 0.58 19.97
CA PHE A 397 12.18 1.08 21.27
C PHE A 397 11.40 0.39 22.38
N VAL A 398 11.95 -0.72 22.89
CA VAL A 398 11.31 -1.56 23.92
C VAL A 398 12.28 -1.88 25.08
N PRO A 399 11.76 -2.10 26.30
CA PRO A 399 12.56 -2.53 27.45
C PRO A 399 13.30 -3.87 27.25
N PRO A 400 14.38 -4.12 28.04
CA PRO A 400 15.01 -3.18 28.98
C PRO A 400 15.89 -2.13 28.29
N GLU A 401 16.13 -2.27 26.99
CA GLU A 401 17.09 -1.43 26.26
C GLU A 401 16.61 0.03 26.12
N TYR A 402 15.31 0.24 25.96
CA TYR A 402 14.67 1.56 25.89
C TYR A 402 13.50 1.61 26.85
N TRP A 403 13.61 2.41 27.90
CA TRP A 403 12.55 2.57 28.89
C TRP A 403 11.63 3.75 28.52
N PRO A 404 10.32 3.51 28.24
CA PRO A 404 9.43 4.59 27.80
C PRO A 404 9.21 5.70 28.82
N GLY A 405 9.27 5.39 30.12
CA GLY A 405 9.05 6.37 31.19
C GLY A 405 10.27 7.21 31.57
N ASN A 406 11.47 6.83 31.10
CA ASN A 406 12.67 7.65 31.25
C ASN A 406 13.55 7.48 30.00
N PRO A 407 13.13 8.05 28.87
CA PRO A 407 13.77 7.80 27.59
C PRO A 407 15.10 8.57 27.45
N ASP A 408 16.13 7.85 27.00
CA ASP A 408 17.39 8.44 26.54
C ASP A 408 17.26 8.86 25.07
N TRP A 409 17.02 10.16 24.84
CA TRP A 409 16.83 10.73 23.52
C TRP A 409 18.04 10.57 22.60
N GLU A 410 19.25 10.70 23.13
CA GLU A 410 20.45 10.54 22.31
C GLU A 410 20.66 9.10 21.90
N LYS A 411 20.39 8.14 22.80
CA LYS A 411 20.44 6.71 22.49
C LYS A 411 19.46 6.35 21.39
N ILE A 412 18.23 6.87 21.46
CA ILE A 412 17.20 6.71 20.42
C ILE A 412 17.72 7.24 19.07
N ARG A 413 18.20 8.49 19.02
CA ARG A 413 18.71 9.10 17.78
C ARG A 413 19.92 8.35 17.21
N ARG A 414 20.87 7.93 18.06
CA ARG A 414 22.02 7.12 17.64
C ARG A 414 21.58 5.79 17.05
N ALA A 415 20.60 5.11 17.65
CA ALA A 415 20.06 3.86 17.14
C ALA A 415 19.34 4.04 15.80
N THR A 416 18.52 5.09 15.67
CA THR A 416 17.87 5.47 14.41
C THR A 416 18.92 5.71 13.32
N ALA A 417 19.90 6.57 13.57
CA ALA A 417 20.93 6.89 12.58
C ALA A 417 21.75 5.65 12.16
N ARG A 418 22.05 4.74 13.10
CA ARG A 418 22.71 3.46 12.79
C ARG A 418 21.84 2.59 11.89
N ALA A 419 20.56 2.41 12.23
CA ALA A 419 19.64 1.59 11.45
C ALA A 419 19.50 2.12 10.00
N LEU A 420 19.39 3.44 9.84
CA LEU A 420 19.34 4.07 8.52
C LEU A 420 20.62 3.82 7.71
N ARG A 421 21.80 3.96 8.31
CA ARG A 421 23.09 3.66 7.63
C ARG A 421 23.22 2.19 7.25
N GLN A 422 22.89 1.28 8.17
CA GLN A 422 22.98 -0.17 7.95
C GLN A 422 22.03 -0.64 6.83
N SER A 423 20.86 0.00 6.69
CA SER A 423 19.89 -0.32 5.63
C SER A 423 20.41 -0.12 4.21
N VAL A 424 21.49 0.65 4.03
CA VAL A 424 22.10 0.93 2.71
C VAL A 424 23.43 0.20 2.56
N GLN A 425 24.21 0.07 3.64
CA GLN A 425 25.53 -0.56 3.60
C GLN A 425 25.51 -2.07 3.33
N SER A 426 24.46 -2.79 3.72
CA SER A 426 24.34 -4.22 3.43
C SER A 426 24.39 -4.50 1.93
N ASP A 427 23.86 -3.59 1.13
CA ASP A 427 23.74 -3.76 -0.31
C ASP A 427 25.04 -3.35 -1.01
N GLN A 428 25.70 -2.29 -0.53
CA GLN A 428 27.03 -1.91 -1.01
C GLN A 428 28.06 -3.02 -0.77
N ARG A 429 27.99 -3.72 0.37
CA ARG A 429 28.87 -4.87 0.64
C ARG A 429 28.54 -6.08 -0.25
N ALA A 430 27.26 -6.37 -0.50
CA ALA A 430 26.85 -7.44 -1.40
C ALA A 430 27.26 -7.15 -2.86
N LEU A 431 27.09 -5.90 -3.31
CA LEU A 431 27.53 -5.43 -4.63
C LEU A 431 29.06 -5.47 -4.75
N ALA A 432 29.80 -5.00 -3.75
CA ALA A 432 31.27 -5.06 -3.74
C ALA A 432 31.81 -6.50 -3.71
N ALA A 433 31.16 -7.41 -2.98
CA ALA A 433 31.51 -8.84 -2.99
C ALA A 433 31.25 -9.47 -4.37
N ASN A 434 30.13 -9.15 -5.02
CA ASN A 434 29.81 -9.64 -6.37
C ASN A 434 30.73 -9.05 -7.45
N VAL A 435 31.24 -7.83 -7.30
CA VAL A 435 32.24 -7.24 -8.21
C VAL A 435 33.63 -7.84 -8.01
N THR A 436 33.95 -8.30 -6.78
CA THR A 436 35.22 -8.96 -6.48
C THR A 436 35.24 -10.43 -6.94
N ALA A 437 34.06 -11.05 -7.10
CA ALA A 437 33.90 -12.37 -7.70
C ALA A 437 34.00 -12.28 -9.24
N SER A 438 35.22 -12.11 -9.75
CA SER A 438 35.50 -12.26 -11.18
C SER A 438 35.30 -13.72 -11.62
N PRO A 439 34.66 -14.02 -12.78
CA PRO A 439 34.52 -15.39 -13.28
C PRO A 439 35.84 -15.86 -13.87
N GLY A 440 36.75 -16.30 -13.01
CA GLY A 440 38.04 -16.86 -13.44
C GLY A 440 38.69 -17.69 -12.35
N ALA A 441 38.88 -18.98 -12.66
CA ALA A 441 39.61 -20.01 -11.90
C ALA A 441 38.80 -20.67 -10.75
N THR A 442 38.60 -21.98 -10.63
CA THR A 442 39.21 -23.16 -11.28
C THR A 442 38.28 -24.38 -11.10
N LYS A 443 38.31 -25.33 -12.04
CA LYS A 443 37.67 -26.66 -12.00
C LYS A 443 37.79 -27.40 -10.65
N PRO A 444 36.80 -28.23 -10.27
CA PRO A 444 36.99 -29.23 -9.22
C PRO A 444 37.79 -30.42 -9.78
N SER A 445 38.88 -30.79 -9.10
CA SER A 445 39.55 -32.08 -9.31
C SER A 445 38.97 -33.12 -8.34
N PRO A 446 38.66 -34.35 -8.78
CA PRO A 446 38.08 -35.39 -7.93
C PRO A 446 39.18 -36.20 -7.21
N THR A 447 38.75 -37.10 -6.31
CA THR A 447 39.47 -38.19 -5.58
C THR A 447 39.65 -37.87 -4.08
N ALA A 448 39.34 -38.72 -3.09
CA ALA A 448 39.05 -40.15 -3.04
C ALA A 448 38.14 -40.51 -1.84
N THR A 449 37.40 -41.61 -2.01
CA THR A 449 36.63 -42.35 -1.01
C THR A 449 37.51 -43.37 -0.29
N ARG A 450 37.42 -43.48 1.05
CA ARG A 450 37.42 -44.77 1.82
C ARG A 450 37.19 -44.53 3.34
N PRO A 451 36.85 -45.56 4.16
CA PRO A 451 35.53 -45.63 4.80
C PRO A 451 35.53 -45.83 6.34
N THR A 452 34.33 -45.68 6.93
CA THR A 452 33.78 -46.26 8.18
C THR A 452 34.69 -46.64 9.35
N ALA A 453 34.36 -46.08 10.54
CA ALA A 453 34.39 -46.80 11.82
C ALA A 453 33.32 -46.26 12.79
N GLU A 454 32.80 -47.18 13.60
CA GLU A 454 31.58 -47.16 14.41
C GLU A 454 31.62 -46.39 15.74
N ALA A 455 30.40 -46.06 16.19
CA ALA A 455 29.83 -46.13 17.55
C ALA A 455 30.46 -45.40 18.75
N SER A 456 29.64 -44.56 19.40
CA SER A 456 29.20 -44.79 20.79
C SER A 456 27.98 -43.93 21.15
N ALA A 457 27.10 -44.52 21.94
CA ALA A 457 25.79 -44.03 22.36
C ALA A 457 25.83 -43.24 23.68
N SER A 458 24.87 -42.33 23.87
CA SER A 458 24.29 -42.02 25.20
C SER A 458 22.94 -41.26 25.09
N THR A 459 21.85 -42.01 25.26
CA THR A 459 20.64 -41.84 26.10
C THR A 459 19.90 -40.47 26.23
N PRO A 460 18.54 -40.45 26.27
CA PRO A 460 17.73 -39.26 26.03
C PRO A 460 17.29 -38.55 27.33
N THR A 461 17.13 -37.23 27.28
CA THR A 461 16.52 -36.43 28.37
C THR A 461 15.26 -35.70 27.86
N ALA A 462 14.19 -35.84 28.65
CA ALA A 462 12.84 -35.31 28.41
C ALA A 462 12.78 -33.78 28.25
N PRO A 463 11.75 -33.24 27.55
CA PRO A 463 11.68 -31.82 27.24
C PRO A 463 11.21 -31.01 28.45
N SER A 464 12.11 -30.17 28.97
CA SER A 464 11.78 -29.10 29.90
C SER A 464 10.85 -28.08 29.22
N ARG A 465 9.60 -28.04 29.68
CA ARG A 465 8.69 -26.90 29.52
C ARG A 465 9.22 -25.77 30.39
N ASN A 466 9.90 -24.81 29.78
CA ASN A 466 9.88 -23.38 30.14
C ASN A 466 10.83 -22.63 29.21
N ARG A 467 10.27 -21.95 28.20
CA ARG A 467 10.97 -20.89 27.47
C ARG A 467 10.14 -19.62 27.59
N PRO A 468 10.53 -18.64 28.41
CA PRO A 468 9.98 -17.30 28.32
C PRO A 468 10.59 -16.59 27.09
N THR A 469 9.72 -16.01 26.28
CA THR A 469 9.94 -14.87 25.37
C THR A 469 10.96 -15.02 24.23
N PRO A 470 10.53 -15.07 22.95
CA PRO A 470 11.43 -14.91 21.82
C PRO A 470 11.60 -13.42 21.50
N THR A 471 12.69 -12.80 21.97
CA THR A 471 13.67 -12.09 21.12
C THR A 471 14.79 -11.50 21.99
N ARG A 472 16.00 -12.03 21.84
CA ARG A 472 17.22 -11.34 22.27
C ARG A 472 17.36 -10.11 21.36
N ASN A 473 17.01 -8.95 21.91
CA ASN A 473 16.98 -7.68 21.21
C ASN A 473 18.40 -7.11 21.14
N ASN A 474 19.25 -7.71 20.30
CA ASN A 474 20.52 -7.08 19.93
C ASN A 474 20.19 -5.83 19.09
N GLN A 475 20.91 -4.75 19.35
CA GLN A 475 20.67 -3.35 18.95
C GLN A 475 20.55 -3.06 17.44
N GLU A 476 20.48 -4.07 16.59
CA GLU A 476 20.49 -3.97 15.12
C GLU A 476 19.09 -4.10 14.52
N ALA A 477 18.82 -3.32 13.47
CA ALA A 477 17.58 -3.43 12.71
C ALA A 477 17.54 -4.78 11.97
N LYS A 478 16.55 -5.61 12.29
CA LYS A 478 16.42 -6.97 11.73
C LYS A 478 15.50 -6.99 10.53
N SER A 479 15.71 -7.96 9.64
CA SER A 479 14.83 -8.19 8.49
C SER A 479 13.42 -8.54 8.95
N LEU A 480 12.41 -7.94 8.33
CA LEU A 480 11.03 -8.19 8.70
C LEU A 480 10.57 -9.61 8.34
N ASN A 481 11.13 -10.20 7.27
CA ASN A 481 10.87 -11.60 6.89
C ASN A 481 11.36 -12.56 7.96
N GLU A 482 12.56 -12.31 8.51
CA GLU A 482 13.15 -13.13 9.58
C GLU A 482 12.34 -13.01 10.88
N LEU A 483 11.90 -11.79 11.21
CA LEU A 483 11.16 -11.50 12.43
C LEU A 483 9.74 -12.08 12.43
N CYS A 484 9.09 -12.10 11.28
CA CYS A 484 7.67 -12.45 11.17
C CYS A 484 7.43 -13.82 10.49
N GLY A 485 8.46 -14.43 9.91
CA GLY A 485 8.41 -15.76 9.30
C GLY A 485 7.60 -15.81 8.01
N PHE A 486 7.85 -14.85 7.11
CA PHE A 486 7.27 -14.81 5.77
C PHE A 486 8.13 -15.55 4.74
#